data_AF-A0A8S3G5K8-F1
#
_entry.id   AF-A0A8S3G5K8-F1
#
_cell.length_a   1.000
_cell.length_b   1.000
_cell.length_c   1.000
_cell.angle_alpha   90.00
_cell.angle_beta   90.00
_cell.angle_gamma   90.00
#
_symmetry.space_group_name_H-M   'P 1'
#
loop_
_entity.id
_entity.type
_entity.pdbx_description
1 polymer ?
#
loop_
_entity_poly.entity_id
_entity_poly.type
_entity_poly.pdbx_seq_one_letter_code
_entity_poly.pdbx_strand_id
1 'polypeptide(L)'
;LSTPKLVFDETDILYEEDCLRNQYSVKAWLRYIDHIKEGPNEKINLVYERALRELPGRHVHHSYQFLFSSIFLYFSYKLWFSYLKLRRKQIRSKCIIDSAYEEVNNTFERSLVFMHKMPRIWLDYCQLLMDQCKITRTRRVFDRAIRALPVTQHTRIWPLYIKFVTTYPEIPDTAMRV
;
A
#
# COMPACT_ATOMS: atom_id res chain seq x y z
N LEU A 1 27.67 -3.72 2.15
CA LEU A 1 26.68 -3.01 1.31
C LEU A 1 26.44 -1.66 1.97
N SER A 2 27.07 -0.59 1.47
CA SER A 2 26.85 0.77 1.97
C SER A 2 25.37 1.11 1.79
N THR A 3 24.64 1.28 2.89
CA THR A 3 23.41 2.06 2.83
C THR A 3 23.82 3.45 2.36
N PRO A 4 23.25 3.99 1.26
CA PRO A 4 23.51 5.37 0.89
C PRO A 4 23.16 6.21 2.12
N LYS A 5 24.15 6.93 2.67
CA LYS A 5 23.93 7.89 3.74
C LYS A 5 23.03 8.95 3.15
N LEU A 6 21.74 8.82 3.46
CA LEU A 6 20.72 9.71 2.99
C LEU A 6 21.03 11.08 3.60
N VAL A 7 21.43 12.03 2.75
CA VAL A 7 21.78 13.38 3.20
C VAL A 7 20.46 14.09 3.49
N PHE A 8 20.22 14.37 4.77
CA PHE A 8 19.16 15.29 5.17
C PHE A 8 19.72 16.69 5.00
N ASP A 9 18.97 17.54 4.29
CA ASP A 9 19.30 18.95 4.09
C ASP A 9 18.94 19.73 5.36
N GLU A 10 19.55 20.90 5.56
CA GLU A 10 19.26 21.75 6.73
C GLU A 10 17.77 22.13 6.83
N THR A 11 17.07 22.18 5.70
CA THR A 11 15.62 22.43 5.64
C THR A 11 14.79 21.28 6.20
N ASP A 12 15.32 20.05 6.21
CA ASP A 12 14.62 18.88 6.76
C ASP A 12 14.59 18.90 8.29
N ILE A 13 15.56 19.55 8.93
CA ILE A 13 15.75 19.53 10.39
C ILE A 13 14.49 20.00 11.11
N LEU A 14 13.85 21.07 10.61
CA LEU A 14 12.63 21.61 11.19
C LEU A 14 11.48 20.58 11.18
N TYR A 15 11.36 19.82 10.10
CA TYR A 15 10.32 18.80 9.96
C TYR A 15 10.65 17.53 10.74
N GLU A 16 11.93 17.14 10.79
CA GLU A 16 12.40 16.02 11.61
C GLU A 16 12.16 16.30 13.10
N GLU A 17 12.46 17.51 13.59
CA GLU A 17 12.16 17.90 14.97
C GLU A 17 10.66 17.89 15.26
N ASP A 18 9.82 18.38 14.35
CA ASP A 18 8.36 18.36 14.52
C ASP A 18 7.83 16.92 14.56
N CYS A 19 8.33 16.03 13.69
CA CYS A 19 8.01 14.61 13.71
C CYS A 19 8.48 13.92 14.99
N LEU A 20 9.65 14.26 15.54
CA LEU A 20 10.13 13.72 16.81
C LEU A 20 9.29 14.20 18.00
N ARG A 21 8.93 15.49 18.04
CA ARG A 21 8.06 16.06 19.08
C ARG A 21 6.64 15.48 19.01
N ASN A 22 6.14 15.27 17.79
CA ASN A 22 4.77 14.83 17.52
C ASN A 22 4.72 13.48 16.77
N GLN A 23 5.42 12.46 17.28
CA GLN A 23 5.59 11.15 16.60
C GLN A 23 4.29 10.48 16.15
N TYR A 24 3.20 10.64 16.92
CA TYR A 24 1.91 10.03 16.62
C TYR A 24 1.01 10.89 15.72
N SER A 25 1.43 12.11 15.40
CA SER A 25 0.67 13.05 14.57
C SER A 25 0.88 12.77 13.09
N VAL A 26 -0.12 12.16 12.46
CA VAL A 26 -0.13 11.93 11.00
C VAL A 26 0.02 13.25 10.24
N LYS A 27 -0.51 14.37 10.79
CA LYS A 27 -0.39 15.69 10.15
C LYS A 27 1.07 16.17 10.08
N ALA A 28 1.89 15.92 11.11
CA ALA A 28 3.31 16.27 11.10
C ALA A 28 4.03 15.52 9.97
N TRP A 29 3.83 14.19 9.90
CA TRP A 29 4.37 13.36 8.83
C TRP A 29 3.91 13.78 7.43
N LEU A 30 2.63 14.13 7.25
CA LEU A 30 2.12 14.61 5.96
C LEU A 30 2.75 15.93 5.53
N ARG A 31 3.01 16.86 6.46
CA ARG A 31 3.73 18.11 6.15
C ARG A 31 5.16 17.83 5.70
N TYR A 32 5.85 16.92 6.40
CA TYR A 32 7.20 16.55 6.01
C TYR A 32 7.24 15.87 4.64
N ILE A 33 6.31 14.94 4.38
CA ILE A 33 6.16 14.30 3.08
C ILE A 33 5.90 15.31 1.96
N ASP A 34 5.08 16.34 2.21
CA ASP A 34 4.79 17.38 1.23
C ASP A 34 6.02 18.24 0.90
N HIS A 35 6.90 18.46 1.88
CA HIS A 35 8.18 19.14 1.67
C HIS A 35 9.13 18.33 0.78
N ILE A 36 9.24 17.02 1.02
CA ILE A 36 10.19 16.14 0.31
C ILE A 36 9.64 15.54 -0.99
N LYS A 37 8.37 15.79 -1.34
CA LYS A 37 7.67 15.10 -2.45
C LYS A 37 8.33 15.25 -3.82
N GLU A 38 9.11 16.31 -4.01
CA GLU A 38 9.83 16.61 -5.25
C GLU A 38 11.26 16.08 -5.24
N GLY A 39 11.71 15.55 -4.09
CA GLY A 39 13.05 15.02 -3.89
C GLY A 39 13.24 13.58 -4.42
N PRO A 40 14.39 12.96 -4.08
CA PRO A 40 14.70 11.61 -4.53
C PRO A 40 13.73 10.58 -3.94
N ASN A 41 13.33 9.61 -4.78
CA ASN A 41 12.37 8.56 -4.41
C ASN A 41 12.78 7.77 -3.16
N GLU A 42 14.07 7.56 -2.95
CA GLU A 42 14.61 6.83 -1.79
C GLU A 42 14.33 7.58 -0.47
N LYS A 43 14.51 8.91 -0.46
CA LYS A 43 14.22 9.77 0.69
C LYS A 43 12.75 9.73 1.04
N ILE A 44 11.90 9.89 0.03
CA ILE A 44 10.45 9.86 0.20
C ILE A 44 10.01 8.50 0.76
N ASN A 45 10.52 7.40 0.18
CA ASN A 45 10.19 6.05 0.63
C ASN A 45 10.64 5.80 2.07
N LEU A 46 11.81 6.29 2.48
CA LEU A 46 12.30 6.17 3.85
C LEU A 46 11.38 6.88 4.84
N VAL A 47 10.96 8.12 4.54
CA VAL A 47 10.09 8.89 5.43
C VAL A 47 8.70 8.25 5.54
N TYR A 48 8.15 7.71 4.44
CA TYR A 48 6.90 6.93 4.50
C TYR A 48 7.04 5.68 5.38
N GLU A 49 8.12 4.91 5.22
CA GLU A 49 8.37 3.70 6.03
C GLU A 49 8.58 4.03 7.51
N ARG A 50 9.24 5.15 7.82
CA ARG A 50 9.35 5.68 9.18
C ARG A 50 7.99 6.07 9.73
N ALA A 51 7.23 6.90 9.00
CA ALA A 51 5.90 7.33 9.42
C ALA A 51 4.98 6.12 9.72
N LEU A 52 5.00 5.08 8.89
CA LEU A 52 4.21 3.87 9.07
C LEU A 52 4.65 3.02 10.28
N ARG A 53 5.93 3.11 10.69
CA ARG A 53 6.46 2.40 11.86
C ARG A 53 6.13 3.10 13.17
N GLU A 54 6.24 4.43 13.18
CA GLU A 54 6.02 5.26 14.38
C GLU A 54 4.53 5.45 14.71
N LEU A 55 3.64 5.27 13.72
CA LEU A 55 2.21 5.36 13.97
C LEU A 55 1.75 4.23 14.92
N PRO A 56 0.83 4.53 15.86
CA PRO A 56 0.37 3.60 16.88
C PRO A 56 -0.63 2.60 16.27
N GLY A 57 -0.20 1.83 15.27
CA GLY A 57 -0.96 0.68 14.75
C GLY A 57 -0.64 -0.61 15.50
N ARG A 58 0.49 -0.67 16.21
CA ARG A 58 1.00 -1.90 16.83
C ARG A 58 0.72 -2.04 18.34
N HIS A 59 0.49 -0.92 19.04
CA HIS A 59 0.48 -0.87 20.52
C HIS A 59 -0.84 -0.38 21.14
N VAL A 60 -1.88 -0.13 20.37
CA VAL A 60 -3.16 0.28 20.96
C VAL A 60 -3.84 -0.93 21.56
N HIS A 61 -3.70 -1.02 22.89
CA HIS A 61 -4.35 -1.96 23.78
C HIS A 61 -5.84 -2.14 23.44
N HIS A 62 -6.27 -3.39 23.49
CA HIS A 62 -7.60 -3.96 23.20
C HIS A 62 -8.80 -3.29 23.90
N SER A 63 -8.57 -2.29 24.76
CA SER A 63 -9.58 -1.62 25.59
C SER A 63 -10.32 -0.45 24.91
N TYR A 64 -9.81 0.13 23.81
CA TYR A 64 -10.45 1.26 23.10
C TYR A 64 -10.78 0.97 21.63
N GLN A 65 -11.02 -0.30 21.29
CA GLN A 65 -11.23 -0.84 19.93
C GLN A 65 -12.34 -0.13 19.11
N PHE A 66 -13.33 0.49 19.75
CA PHE A 66 -14.57 0.89 19.07
C PHE A 66 -14.69 2.38 18.66
N LEU A 67 -14.10 3.33 19.40
CA LEU A 67 -14.29 4.77 19.13
C LEU A 67 -13.11 5.45 18.45
N PHE A 68 -11.89 4.95 18.66
CA PHE A 68 -10.69 5.48 18.01
C PHE A 68 -10.42 4.85 16.62
N SER A 69 -11.10 3.74 16.31
CA SER A 69 -10.89 2.94 15.09
C SER A 69 -11.15 3.72 13.81
N SER A 70 -12.22 4.52 13.71
CA SER A 70 -12.60 5.17 12.45
C SER A 70 -11.61 6.27 12.00
N ILE A 71 -11.11 7.09 12.94
CA ILE A 71 -10.22 8.19 12.60
C ILE A 71 -8.78 7.71 12.38
N PHE A 72 -8.30 6.76 13.20
CA PHE A 72 -6.99 6.14 13.00
C PHE A 72 -6.96 5.28 11.72
N LEU A 73 -8.02 4.53 11.44
CA LEU A 73 -8.12 3.77 10.19
C LEU A 73 -8.16 4.70 8.97
N TYR A 74 -8.90 5.81 9.05
CA TYR A 74 -8.93 6.82 7.99
C TYR A 74 -7.53 7.44 7.73
N PHE A 75 -6.82 7.84 8.78
CA PHE A 75 -5.52 8.47 8.62
C PHE A 75 -4.42 7.49 8.18
N SER A 76 -4.41 6.28 8.75
CA SER A 76 -3.51 5.20 8.31
C SER A 76 -3.79 4.81 6.85
N TYR A 77 -5.06 4.70 6.47
CA TYR A 77 -5.46 4.48 5.08
C TYR A 77 -4.96 5.57 4.16
N LYS A 78 -5.14 6.83 4.52
CA LYS A 78 -4.69 7.95 3.68
C LYS A 78 -3.19 7.88 3.43
N LEU A 79 -2.40 7.57 4.46
CA LEU A 79 -0.94 7.47 4.36
C LEU A 79 -0.53 6.27 3.50
N TRP A 80 -1.05 5.07 3.78
CA TRP A 80 -0.77 3.88 2.99
C TRP A 80 -1.21 4.03 1.53
N PHE A 81 -2.41 4.55 1.29
CA PHE A 81 -2.91 4.74 -0.07
C PHE A 81 -2.03 5.73 -0.85
N SER A 82 -1.61 6.83 -0.22
CA SER A 82 -0.66 7.76 -0.82
C SER A 82 0.68 7.08 -1.12
N TYR A 83 1.18 6.26 -0.19
CA TYR A 83 2.44 5.54 -0.36
C TYR A 83 2.38 4.52 -1.50
N LEU A 84 1.33 3.70 -1.55
CA LEU A 84 1.12 2.71 -2.62
C LEU A 84 1.00 3.39 -4.00
N LYS A 85 0.30 4.54 -4.07
CA LYS A 85 0.20 5.33 -5.31
C LYS A 85 1.56 5.86 -5.76
N LEU A 86 2.38 6.35 -4.82
CA LEU A 86 3.75 6.78 -5.09
C LEU A 86 4.61 5.61 -5.60
N ARG A 87 4.62 4.48 -4.87
CA ARG A 87 5.38 3.29 -5.25
C ARG A 87 4.98 2.79 -6.64
N ARG A 88 3.68 2.82 -6.98
CA ARG A 88 3.19 2.48 -8.32
C ARG A 88 3.68 3.45 -9.38
N LYS A 89 3.79 4.76 -9.07
CA LYS A 89 4.36 5.75 -9.99
C LYS A 89 5.85 5.50 -10.23
N GLN A 90 6.60 5.11 -9.20
CA GLN A 90 8.05 4.86 -9.26
C GLN A 90 8.42 3.65 -10.14
N ILE A 91 7.59 2.60 -10.16
CA ILE A 91 7.86 1.39 -10.95
C ILE A 91 7.45 1.51 -12.42
N ARG A 92 6.63 2.51 -12.80
CA ARG A 92 6.16 2.67 -14.19
C ARG A 92 7.31 2.91 -15.19
N SER A 93 8.41 3.49 -14.74
CA SER A 93 9.59 3.74 -15.57
C SER A 93 10.60 2.58 -15.57
N LYS A 94 10.33 1.50 -14.84
CA LYS A 94 11.24 0.34 -14.70
C LYS A 94 10.72 -0.88 -15.44
N CYS A 95 11.64 -1.75 -15.86
CA CYS A 95 11.31 -3.03 -16.48
C CYS A 95 10.59 -3.96 -15.49
N ILE A 96 9.65 -4.78 -15.99
CA ILE A 96 8.80 -5.68 -15.17
C ILE A 96 9.62 -6.71 -14.37
N ILE A 97 10.81 -7.06 -14.85
CA ILE A 97 11.72 -8.05 -14.24
C ILE A 97 12.54 -7.43 -13.09
N ASP A 98 12.53 -6.10 -12.95
CA ASP A 98 13.28 -5.39 -11.91
C ASP A 98 12.79 -5.77 -10.49
N SER A 99 13.72 -5.92 -9.54
CA SER A 99 13.43 -6.25 -8.14
C SER A 99 12.48 -5.25 -7.48
N ALA A 100 12.42 -4.01 -7.98
CA ALA A 100 11.50 -2.98 -7.53
C ALA A 100 10.02 -3.42 -7.61
N TYR A 101 9.64 -4.25 -8.59
CA TYR A 101 8.27 -4.78 -8.67
C TYR A 101 7.96 -5.70 -7.49
N GLU A 102 8.93 -6.51 -7.05
CA GLU A 102 8.74 -7.39 -5.90
C GLU A 102 8.71 -6.61 -4.59
N GLU A 103 9.50 -5.55 -4.45
CA GLU A 103 9.40 -4.64 -3.31
C GLU A 103 8.00 -4.00 -3.22
N VAL A 104 7.46 -3.52 -4.34
CA VAL A 104 6.11 -2.94 -4.36
C VAL A 104 5.06 -4.00 -4.01
N ASN A 105 5.19 -5.22 -4.53
CA ASN A 105 4.32 -6.32 -4.16
C ASN A 105 4.35 -6.59 -2.64
N ASN A 106 5.54 -6.58 -2.03
CA ASN A 106 5.70 -6.72 -0.59
C ASN A 106 5.06 -5.56 0.20
N THR A 107 5.18 -4.33 -0.30
CA THR A 107 4.49 -3.17 0.28
C THR A 107 2.97 -3.35 0.24
N PHE A 108 2.40 -3.85 -0.87
CA PHE A 108 0.97 -4.17 -0.96
C PHE A 108 0.55 -5.24 0.06
N GLU A 109 1.28 -6.35 0.17
CA GLU A 109 0.98 -7.40 1.15
C GLU A 109 1.01 -6.87 2.59
N ARG A 110 2.00 -6.03 2.94
CA ARG A 110 2.07 -5.37 4.26
C ARG A 110 0.87 -4.47 4.51
N SER A 111 0.45 -3.70 3.50
CA SER A 111 -0.71 -2.80 3.62
C SER A 111 -2.02 -3.56 3.87
N LEU A 112 -2.17 -4.74 3.26
CA LEU A 112 -3.37 -5.56 3.37
C LEU A 112 -3.55 -6.16 4.76
N VAL A 113 -2.48 -6.36 5.54
CA VAL A 113 -2.58 -6.80 6.94
C VAL A 113 -3.49 -5.85 7.73
N PHE A 114 -3.34 -4.54 7.51
CA PHE A 114 -4.09 -3.52 8.25
C PHE A 114 -5.42 -3.15 7.58
N MET A 115 -5.50 -3.15 6.24
CA MET A 115 -6.65 -2.59 5.50
C MET A 115 -7.34 -3.58 4.56
N HIS A 116 -7.32 -4.88 4.87
CA HIS A 116 -7.95 -5.93 4.05
C HIS A 116 -9.46 -5.74 3.80
N LYS A 117 -10.15 -4.88 4.56
CA LYS A 117 -11.58 -4.55 4.35
C LYS A 117 -11.82 -3.48 3.27
N MET A 118 -10.77 -2.88 2.71
CA MET A 118 -10.90 -1.79 1.74
C MET A 118 -10.74 -2.30 0.30
N PRO A 119 -11.82 -2.30 -0.53
CA PRO A 119 -11.79 -2.90 -1.86
C PRO A 119 -10.84 -2.18 -2.82
N ARG A 120 -10.61 -0.87 -2.61
CA ARG A 120 -9.76 -0.07 -3.50
C ARG A 120 -8.31 -0.57 -3.54
N ILE A 121 -7.76 -0.98 -2.39
CA ILE A 121 -6.38 -1.47 -2.31
C ILE A 121 -6.25 -2.83 -3.02
N TRP A 122 -7.24 -3.71 -2.85
CA TRP A 122 -7.30 -4.98 -3.57
C TRP A 122 -7.35 -4.78 -5.09
N LEU A 123 -8.18 -3.87 -5.58
CA LEU A 123 -8.27 -3.56 -7.01
C LEU A 123 -6.94 -3.06 -7.57
N ASP A 124 -6.29 -2.14 -6.86
CA ASP A 124 -5.00 -1.60 -7.28
C ASP A 124 -3.91 -2.68 -7.28
N TYR A 125 -3.91 -3.61 -6.32
CA TYR A 125 -2.98 -4.73 -6.26
C TYR A 125 -3.23 -5.76 -7.36
N CYS A 126 -4.49 -6.15 -7.58
CA CYS A 126 -4.87 -7.06 -8.67
C CYS A 126 -4.46 -6.48 -10.02
N GLN A 127 -4.74 -5.19 -10.27
CA GLN A 127 -4.32 -4.54 -11.51
C GLN A 127 -2.80 -4.55 -11.67
N LEU A 128 -2.05 -4.26 -10.61
CA LEU A 128 -0.59 -4.31 -10.65
C LEU A 128 -0.05 -5.72 -11.01
N LEU A 129 -0.66 -6.78 -10.47
CA LEU A 129 -0.25 -8.16 -10.77
C LEU A 129 -0.64 -8.63 -12.18
N MET A 130 -1.78 -8.15 -12.68
CA MET A 130 -2.15 -8.33 -14.09
C MET A 130 -1.15 -7.62 -15.02
N ASP A 131 -0.74 -6.40 -14.67
CA ASP A 131 0.27 -5.64 -15.43
C ASP A 131 1.63 -6.38 -15.44
N GLN A 132 1.93 -7.18 -14.40
CA GLN A 132 3.12 -8.05 -14.33
C GLN A 132 2.96 -9.42 -15.02
N CYS A 133 1.78 -9.73 -15.57
CA CYS A 133 1.44 -11.05 -16.13
C CYS A 133 1.65 -12.23 -15.16
N LYS A 134 1.58 -12.02 -13.84
CA LYS A 134 1.75 -13.09 -12.83
C LYS A 134 0.42 -13.82 -12.59
N ILE A 135 0.00 -14.65 -13.55
CA ILE A 135 -1.33 -15.29 -13.59
C ILE A 135 -1.70 -16.00 -12.27
N THR A 136 -0.87 -16.95 -11.82
CA THR A 136 -1.14 -17.75 -10.61
C THR A 136 -1.25 -16.90 -9.35
N ARG A 137 -0.38 -15.88 -9.21
CA ARG A 137 -0.40 -14.96 -8.07
C ARG A 137 -1.66 -14.08 -8.12
N THR A 138 -1.98 -13.55 -9.28
CA THR A 138 -3.18 -12.72 -9.52
C THR A 138 -4.44 -13.48 -9.13
N ARG A 139 -4.60 -14.74 -9.56
CA ARG A 139 -5.74 -15.58 -9.17
C ARG A 139 -5.87 -15.74 -7.66
N ARG A 140 -4.78 -16.11 -6.98
CA ARG A 140 -4.77 -16.27 -5.51
C ARG A 140 -5.13 -14.98 -4.79
N VAL A 141 -4.73 -13.82 -5.33
CA VAL A 141 -5.06 -12.52 -4.76
C VAL A 141 -6.54 -12.18 -4.96
N PHE A 142 -7.13 -12.47 -6.12
CA PHE A 142 -8.57 -12.35 -6.32
C PHE A 142 -9.36 -13.23 -5.34
N ASP A 143 -8.96 -14.49 -5.17
CA ASP A 143 -9.60 -15.41 -4.21
C ASP A 143 -9.48 -14.91 -2.76
N ARG A 144 -8.36 -14.27 -2.41
CA ARG A 144 -8.18 -13.62 -1.10
C ARG A 144 -9.05 -12.38 -0.96
N ALA A 145 -9.15 -11.55 -2.00
CA ALA A 145 -9.96 -10.34 -2.00
C ALA A 145 -11.45 -10.64 -1.78
N ILE A 146 -11.99 -11.63 -2.51
CA ILE A 146 -13.40 -12.07 -2.40
C ILE A 146 -13.68 -12.60 -0.99
N ARG A 147 -12.76 -13.36 -0.38
CA ARG A 147 -12.90 -13.85 1.00
C ARG A 147 -12.77 -12.75 2.05
N ALA A 148 -11.92 -11.75 1.82
CA ALA A 148 -11.68 -10.69 2.79
C ALA A 148 -12.81 -9.65 2.85
N LEU A 149 -13.47 -9.40 1.71
CA LEU A 149 -14.44 -8.33 1.54
C LEU A 149 -15.89 -8.80 1.72
N PRO A 150 -16.78 -7.94 2.23
CA PRO A 150 -18.22 -8.23 2.27
C PRO A 150 -18.80 -8.43 0.86
N VAL A 151 -19.82 -9.29 0.74
CA VAL A 151 -20.48 -9.64 -0.54
C VAL A 151 -20.98 -8.40 -1.28
N THR A 152 -21.44 -7.37 -0.56
CA THR A 152 -21.89 -6.09 -1.16
C THR A 152 -20.81 -5.37 -1.97
N GLN A 153 -19.52 -5.63 -1.69
CA GLN A 153 -18.38 -5.05 -2.39
C GLN A 153 -17.88 -5.91 -3.55
N HIS A 154 -18.34 -7.16 -3.70
CA HIS A 154 -17.90 -8.07 -4.76
C HIS A 154 -18.20 -7.51 -6.15
N THR A 155 -19.29 -6.75 -6.29
CA THR A 155 -19.67 -6.02 -7.51
C THR A 155 -18.56 -5.12 -8.06
N ARG A 156 -17.62 -4.67 -7.22
CA ARG A 156 -16.47 -3.84 -7.64
C ARG A 156 -15.30 -4.68 -8.13
N ILE A 157 -15.15 -5.92 -7.67
CA ILE A 157 -14.05 -6.82 -8.02
C ILE A 157 -14.36 -7.62 -9.27
N TRP A 158 -15.62 -8.08 -9.41
CA TRP A 158 -16.03 -8.92 -10.51
C TRP A 158 -15.70 -8.38 -11.90
N PRO A 159 -15.88 -7.07 -12.22
CA PRO A 159 -15.51 -6.55 -13.54
C PRO A 159 -14.02 -6.75 -13.87
N LEU A 160 -13.15 -6.56 -12.86
CA LEU A 160 -11.71 -6.74 -13.03
C LEU A 160 -11.34 -8.23 -13.14
N TYR A 161 -12.02 -9.09 -12.38
CA TYR A 161 -11.85 -10.53 -12.45
C TYR A 161 -12.28 -11.11 -13.80
N ILE A 162 -13.43 -10.68 -14.33
CA ILE A 162 -13.90 -11.07 -15.67
C ILE A 162 -12.88 -10.63 -16.72
N LYS A 163 -12.39 -9.38 -16.65
CA LYS A 163 -11.32 -8.91 -17.56
C LYS A 163 -10.08 -9.78 -17.51
N PHE A 164 -9.66 -10.21 -16.32
CA PHE A 164 -8.54 -11.12 -16.14
C PHE A 164 -8.79 -12.47 -16.84
N VAL A 165 -9.93 -13.11 -16.59
CA VAL A 165 -10.27 -14.41 -17.19
C VAL A 165 -10.39 -14.31 -18.72
N THR A 166 -11.02 -13.27 -19.25
CA THR A 166 -11.12 -13.05 -20.71
C THR A 166 -9.75 -12.82 -21.36
N THR A 167 -8.79 -12.21 -20.65
CA THR A 167 -7.43 -11.99 -21.17
C THR A 167 -6.60 -13.27 -21.19
N TYR A 168 -6.90 -14.24 -20.30
CA TYR A 168 -6.17 -15.50 -20.19
C TYR A 168 -7.13 -16.71 -20.25
N PRO A 169 -7.63 -17.08 -21.44
CA PRO A 169 -8.61 -18.16 -21.61
C PRO A 169 -8.06 -19.56 -21.30
N GLU A 170 -6.73 -19.74 -21.30
CA GLU A 170 -6.07 -21.03 -21.04
C GLU A 170 -6.07 -21.44 -19.55
N ILE A 171 -6.54 -20.57 -18.66
CA ILE A 171 -6.71 -20.93 -17.25
C ILE A 171 -7.95 -21.85 -17.18
N PRO A 172 -7.81 -23.12 -16.78
CA PRO A 172 -8.96 -24.02 -16.71
C PRO A 172 -10.05 -23.43 -15.81
N ASP A 173 -11.31 -23.57 -16.26
CA ASP A 173 -12.57 -23.09 -15.69
C ASP A 173 -12.89 -23.57 -14.26
N THR A 174 -11.90 -23.99 -13.48
CA THR A 174 -12.05 -24.54 -12.12
C THR A 174 -12.65 -23.52 -11.12
N ALA A 175 -12.89 -22.28 -11.53
CA ALA A 175 -13.53 -21.23 -10.73
C ALA A 175 -15.02 -20.99 -11.05
N MET A 176 -15.59 -21.59 -12.10
CA MET A 176 -17.01 -21.43 -12.50
C MET A 176 -17.91 -22.54 -11.93
N ARG A 177 -17.81 -22.82 -10.63
CA ARG A 177 -18.82 -23.61 -9.90
C ARG A 177 -19.06 -22.97 -8.53
N VAL A 178 -19.91 -21.96 -8.50
CA VAL A 178 -20.76 -21.60 -7.35
C VAL A 178 -22.17 -21.46 -7.88
#